data_AF-A0A833ESR7-F1
#
_entry.id   AF-A0A833ESR7-F1
#
_cell.length_a   1.000
_cell.length_b   1.000
_cell.length_c   1.000
_cell.angle_alpha   90.00
_cell.angle_beta   90.00
_cell.angle_gamma   90.00
#
_symmetry.space_group_name_H-M   'P 1'
#
loop_
_entity.id
_entity.type
_entity.pdbx_description
1 polymer ?
#
loop_
_entity_poly.entity_id
_entity_poly.type
_entity_poly.pdbx_seq_one_letter_code
_entity_poly.pdbx_strand_id
1 'polypeptide(L)'
;MLIFLTRFWKQILVVLVFCTSWTAFMHSTMLVDAPPWRQLQAFYLSVDLFLFGGQDTGFPRSDSTAVVYVLWICYFLAPLLTVSFVFQLIQENLLSRLSPFMRNHIILCGIGRNGKLIHELVKAGKRRGDKIVLIEKNENNAISDELDTDWRTWWLKGDFTLKPILEKARVRKARQIIFTTNNDLENLNAVVRLKEFVPELSQLKISCHINNLSLMANFKTTLFKEKKFRDVHVFNGYRLVARQLYANWLEKKHFDENGNVCVIIGYGGFGSMLYKTISENSA
;
A
#
# COMPACT_ATOMS: atom_id res chain seq x y z
N MET A 1 -23.93 9.80 9.66
CA MET A 1 -24.17 10.97 8.77
C MET A 1 -22.92 11.85 8.61
N LEU A 2 -22.25 12.29 9.71
CA LEU A 2 -21.05 13.13 9.62
C LEU A 2 -19.89 12.55 8.78
N ILE A 3 -19.56 11.26 8.95
CA ILE A 3 -18.43 10.61 8.25
C ILE A 3 -18.67 10.51 6.73
N PHE A 4 -19.92 10.35 6.32
CA PHE A 4 -20.30 10.34 4.91
C PHE A 4 -20.13 11.73 4.30
N LEU A 5 -20.55 12.77 5.04
CA LEU A 5 -20.40 14.17 4.64
C LEU A 5 -18.92 14.54 4.48
N THR A 6 -18.06 14.18 5.43
CA THR A 6 -16.62 14.48 5.38
C THR A 6 -15.90 13.73 4.26
N ARG A 7 -16.42 12.58 3.82
CA ARG A 7 -15.82 11.81 2.73
C ARG A 7 -16.20 12.34 1.35
N PHE A 8 -17.42 12.84 1.19
CA PHE A 8 -17.98 13.22 -0.11
C PHE A 8 -18.19 14.72 -0.32
N TRP A 9 -17.81 15.56 0.66
CA TRP A 9 -18.03 17.02 0.60
C TRP A 9 -17.53 17.68 -0.69
N LYS A 10 -16.37 17.27 -1.23
CA LYS A 10 -15.85 17.81 -2.50
C LYS A 10 -16.75 17.49 -3.69
N GLN A 11 -17.29 16.27 -3.76
CA GLN A 11 -18.20 15.84 -4.84
C GLN A 11 -19.54 16.58 -4.74
N ILE A 12 -20.06 16.73 -3.52
CA ILE A 12 -21.27 17.51 -3.23
C ILE A 12 -21.06 18.96 -3.69
N LEU A 13 -19.89 19.53 -3.40
CA LEU A 13 -19.57 20.91 -3.75
C LEU A 13 -19.42 21.11 -5.26
N VAL A 14 -18.84 20.16 -6.01
CA VAL A 14 -18.83 20.18 -7.48
C VAL A 14 -20.26 20.17 -8.05
N VAL A 15 -21.12 19.28 -7.56
CA VAL A 15 -22.52 19.20 -8.00
C VAL A 15 -23.27 20.49 -7.67
N LEU A 16 -23.04 21.06 -6.49
CA LEU A 16 -23.66 22.31 -6.07
C LEU A 16 -23.25 23.45 -7.00
N VAL A 17 -21.94 23.61 -7.26
CA VAL A 17 -21.42 24.65 -8.15
C VAL A 17 -21.99 24.49 -9.57
N PHE A 18 -22.07 23.27 -10.06
CA PHE A 18 -22.67 22.96 -11.36
C PHE A 18 -24.16 23.34 -11.44
N CYS A 19 -24.95 22.96 -10.42
CA CYS A 19 -26.36 23.32 -10.36
C CYS A 19 -26.55 24.84 -10.26
N THR A 20 -25.71 25.53 -9.47
CA THR A 20 -25.77 26.99 -9.34
C THR A 20 -25.34 27.72 -10.62
N SER A 21 -24.34 27.21 -11.34
CA SER A 21 -23.94 27.80 -12.62
C SER A 21 -25.03 27.61 -13.66
N TRP A 22 -25.67 26.43 -13.70
CA TRP A 22 -26.75 26.16 -14.63
C TRP A 22 -27.94 27.09 -14.39
N THR A 23 -28.39 27.24 -13.15
CA THR A 23 -29.48 28.18 -12.84
C THR A 23 -29.07 29.62 -13.12
N ALA A 24 -27.84 30.03 -12.78
CA ALA A 24 -27.36 31.37 -13.06
C ALA A 24 -27.28 31.68 -14.56
N PHE A 25 -26.83 30.73 -15.40
CA PHE A 25 -26.83 30.89 -16.86
C PHE A 25 -28.25 30.99 -17.42
N MET A 26 -29.21 30.21 -16.90
CA MET A 26 -30.62 30.30 -17.34
C MET A 26 -31.21 31.70 -17.14
N HIS A 27 -30.80 32.40 -16.08
CA HIS A 27 -31.18 33.77 -15.75
C HIS A 27 -30.20 34.84 -16.27
N SER A 28 -29.16 34.44 -17.01
CA SER A 28 -28.20 35.35 -17.63
C SER A 28 -28.69 35.86 -18.98
N THR A 29 -28.13 36.98 -19.42
CA THR A 29 -28.33 37.50 -20.78
C THR A 29 -27.29 36.94 -21.76
N MET A 30 -26.51 35.93 -21.33
CA MET A 30 -25.45 35.30 -22.13
C MET A 30 -25.96 34.19 -23.05
N LEU A 31 -27.20 33.73 -22.84
CA LEU A 31 -27.82 32.71 -23.67
C LEU A 31 -28.44 33.34 -24.92
N VAL A 32 -28.31 32.66 -26.06
CA VAL A 32 -28.99 33.07 -27.29
C VAL A 32 -30.46 32.68 -27.17
N ASP A 33 -31.37 33.64 -27.39
CA ASP A 33 -32.83 33.45 -27.30
C ASP A 33 -33.37 32.57 -28.45
N ALA A 34 -33.06 31.29 -28.41
CA ALA A 34 -33.56 30.26 -29.33
C ALA A 34 -34.12 29.06 -28.54
N PRO A 35 -35.37 29.11 -28.06
CA PRO A 35 -36.06 27.91 -27.57
C PRO A 35 -36.13 26.86 -28.69
N PRO A 36 -35.89 25.55 -28.44
CA PRO A 36 -35.79 24.85 -27.16
C PRO A 36 -34.36 24.67 -26.61
N TRP A 37 -33.33 25.20 -27.28
CA TRP A 37 -31.93 24.92 -26.99
C TRP A 37 -31.37 25.65 -25.77
N ARG A 38 -32.14 26.59 -25.19
CA ARG A 38 -31.71 27.42 -24.05
C ARG A 38 -31.20 26.60 -22.86
N GLN A 39 -31.90 25.53 -22.50
CA GLN A 39 -31.49 24.66 -21.38
C GLN A 39 -30.19 23.91 -21.70
N LEU A 40 -30.05 23.44 -22.93
CA LEU A 40 -28.85 22.73 -23.40
C LEU A 40 -27.65 23.67 -23.49
N GLN A 41 -27.86 24.93 -23.89
CA GLN A 41 -26.83 25.96 -23.87
C GLN A 41 -26.36 26.24 -22.44
N ALA A 42 -27.28 26.46 -21.49
CA ALA A 42 -26.92 26.71 -20.09
C ALA A 42 -26.16 25.52 -19.45
N PHE A 43 -26.56 24.29 -19.82
CA PHE A 43 -25.84 23.07 -19.43
C PHE A 43 -24.43 23.04 -20.03
N TYR A 44 -24.30 23.29 -21.34
CA TYR A 44 -23.02 23.32 -22.04
C TYR A 44 -22.06 24.35 -21.43
N LEU A 45 -22.52 25.58 -21.21
CA LEU A 45 -21.71 26.65 -20.59
C LEU A 45 -21.32 26.29 -19.14
N SER A 46 -22.19 25.61 -18.40
CA SER A 46 -21.87 25.12 -17.05
C SER A 46 -20.77 24.08 -17.07
N VAL A 47 -20.78 23.15 -18.04
CA VAL A 47 -19.68 22.18 -18.24
C VAL A 47 -18.39 22.89 -18.65
N ASP A 48 -18.50 23.88 -19.54
CA ASP A 48 -17.35 24.66 -20.04
C ASP A 48 -16.56 25.35 -18.91
N LEU A 49 -17.26 25.87 -17.89
CA LEU A 49 -16.60 26.43 -16.70
C LEU A 49 -15.67 25.44 -15.98
N PHE A 50 -15.99 24.15 -15.96
CA PHE A 50 -15.14 23.14 -15.33
C PHE A 50 -13.99 22.70 -16.22
N LEU A 51 -14.19 22.65 -17.54
CA LEU A 51 -13.20 22.11 -18.48
C LEU A 51 -12.20 23.17 -18.95
N PHE A 52 -12.71 24.33 -19.36
CA PHE A 52 -11.94 25.39 -20.02
C PHE A 52 -12.02 26.74 -19.29
N GLY A 53 -12.81 26.82 -18.22
CA GLY A 53 -12.92 28.03 -17.39
C GLY A 53 -13.69 29.16 -18.05
N GLY A 54 -14.60 28.86 -18.98
CA GLY A 54 -15.45 29.87 -19.61
C GLY A 54 -14.75 30.73 -20.65
N GLN A 55 -13.59 30.31 -21.18
CA GLN A 55 -12.80 31.12 -22.12
C GLN A 55 -13.59 31.55 -23.36
N ASP A 56 -14.44 30.67 -23.89
CA ASP A 56 -15.22 30.94 -25.10
C ASP A 56 -16.56 31.64 -24.80
N THR A 57 -16.90 31.81 -23.52
CA THR A 57 -18.20 32.32 -23.07
C THR A 57 -18.21 33.83 -22.80
N GLY A 58 -17.04 34.44 -22.67
CA GLY A 58 -16.88 35.85 -22.33
C GLY A 58 -17.13 36.14 -20.84
N PHE A 59 -17.22 37.42 -20.48
CA PHE A 59 -17.45 37.82 -19.08
C PHE A 59 -18.92 37.67 -18.67
N PRO A 60 -19.21 37.35 -17.38
CA PRO A 60 -20.56 37.29 -16.84
C PRO A 60 -21.41 38.53 -17.14
N ARG A 61 -22.59 38.33 -17.76
CA ARG A 61 -23.57 39.39 -18.07
C ARG A 61 -24.99 38.95 -17.72
N SER A 62 -25.71 39.80 -17.03
CA SER A 62 -27.14 39.65 -16.72
C SER A 62 -27.70 41.02 -16.36
N ASP A 63 -29.02 41.19 -16.52
CA ASP A 63 -29.74 42.37 -16.05
C ASP A 63 -29.75 42.45 -14.52
N SER A 64 -29.58 41.30 -13.85
CA SER A 64 -29.51 41.22 -12.39
C SER A 64 -28.06 41.20 -11.90
N THR A 65 -27.70 42.17 -11.07
CA THR A 65 -26.39 42.23 -10.42
C THR A 65 -26.11 40.99 -9.56
N ALA A 66 -27.14 40.42 -8.93
CA ALA A 66 -27.02 39.20 -8.14
C ALA A 66 -26.58 38.01 -9.01
N VAL A 67 -27.14 37.85 -10.20
CA VAL A 67 -26.77 36.78 -11.14
C VAL A 67 -25.33 36.96 -11.62
N VAL A 68 -24.91 38.20 -11.90
CA VAL A 68 -23.52 38.51 -12.27
C VAL A 68 -22.54 38.10 -11.17
N TYR A 69 -22.81 38.41 -9.90
CA TYR A 69 -21.95 37.99 -8.78
C TYR A 69 -21.90 36.47 -8.62
N VAL A 70 -23.05 35.78 -8.72
CA VAL A 70 -23.09 34.31 -8.64
C VAL A 70 -22.27 33.68 -9.77
N LEU A 71 -22.39 34.19 -11.00
CA LEU A 71 -21.60 33.72 -12.13
C LEU A 71 -20.10 33.94 -11.88
N TRP A 72 -19.68 35.11 -11.39
CA TRP A 72 -18.27 35.33 -11.04
C TRP A 72 -17.75 34.31 -10.03
N ILE A 73 -18.52 34.00 -8.99
CA ILE A 73 -18.15 32.96 -8.02
C ILE A 73 -17.98 31.61 -8.73
N CYS A 74 -18.92 31.22 -9.60
CA CYS A 74 -18.83 29.97 -10.37
C CYS A 74 -17.62 29.94 -11.32
N TYR A 75 -17.30 31.06 -11.98
CA TYR A 75 -16.16 31.17 -12.91
C TYR A 75 -14.81 30.93 -12.24
N PHE A 76 -14.66 31.31 -10.97
CA PHE A 76 -13.43 31.01 -10.21
C PHE A 76 -13.49 29.65 -9.54
N LEU A 77 -14.63 29.29 -8.96
CA LEU A 77 -14.74 28.09 -8.15
C LEU A 77 -14.71 26.82 -8.99
N ALA A 78 -15.33 26.80 -10.18
CA ALA A 78 -15.37 25.61 -11.03
C ALA A 78 -13.96 25.18 -11.52
N PRO A 79 -13.12 26.07 -12.11
CA PRO A 79 -11.74 25.72 -12.44
C PRO A 79 -10.89 25.32 -11.23
N LEU A 80 -11.05 26.03 -10.09
CA LEU A 80 -10.29 25.72 -8.87
C LEU A 80 -10.60 24.30 -8.37
N LEU A 81 -11.86 23.88 -8.44
CA LEU A 81 -12.28 22.52 -8.10
C LEU A 81 -11.73 21.49 -9.09
N THR A 82 -11.77 21.78 -10.39
CA THR A 82 -11.16 20.92 -11.41
C THR A 82 -9.68 20.73 -11.14
N VAL A 83 -8.93 21.81 -10.89
CA VAL A 83 -7.50 21.75 -10.56
C VAL A 83 -7.27 20.94 -9.29
N SER A 84 -8.07 21.14 -8.24
CA SER A 84 -7.96 20.35 -7.00
C SER A 84 -8.18 18.86 -7.25
N PHE A 85 -9.17 18.50 -8.07
CA PHE A 85 -9.48 17.11 -8.40
C PHE A 85 -8.39 16.47 -9.27
N VAL A 86 -7.93 17.20 -10.29
CA VAL A 86 -6.80 16.77 -11.13
C VAL A 86 -5.54 16.60 -10.29
N PHE A 87 -5.23 17.54 -9.39
CA PHE A 87 -4.09 17.42 -8.48
C PHE A 87 -4.21 16.21 -7.57
N GLN A 88 -5.39 15.93 -7.02
CA GLN A 88 -5.62 14.74 -6.21
C GLN A 88 -5.45 13.45 -7.02
N LEU A 89 -6.00 13.39 -8.24
CA LEU A 89 -5.81 12.24 -9.14
C LEU A 89 -4.34 12.04 -9.52
N ILE A 90 -3.60 13.13 -9.76
CA ILE A 90 -2.17 13.11 -10.01
C ILE A 90 -1.43 12.66 -8.75
N GLN A 91 -1.76 13.14 -7.56
CA GLN A 91 -1.10 12.71 -6.33
C GLN A 91 -1.31 11.20 -6.09
N GLU A 92 -2.54 10.72 -6.21
CA GLU A 92 -2.87 9.31 -6.03
C GLU A 92 -2.20 8.42 -7.10
N ASN A 93 -2.07 8.88 -8.35
CA ASN A 93 -1.54 8.07 -9.45
C ASN A 93 -0.06 8.30 -9.82
N LEU A 94 0.53 9.45 -9.49
CA LEU A 94 1.90 9.89 -9.83
C LEU A 94 2.81 10.01 -8.61
N LEU A 95 2.35 10.52 -7.46
CA LEU A 95 3.21 10.62 -6.26
C LEU A 95 3.41 9.27 -5.55
N SER A 96 2.47 8.33 -5.73
CA SER A 96 2.67 6.92 -5.37
C SER A 96 3.60 6.15 -6.35
N ARG A 97 4.08 6.81 -7.42
CA ARG A 97 5.02 6.19 -8.37
C ARG A 97 6.44 6.24 -7.80
N LEU A 98 6.71 5.21 -7.04
CA LEU A 98 7.95 4.45 -7.05
C LEU A 98 8.86 4.80 -8.25
N SER A 99 10.03 5.37 -7.97
CA SER A 99 10.94 5.91 -9.00
C SER A 99 11.18 4.93 -10.16
N PRO A 100 11.13 5.37 -11.44
CA PRO A 100 11.39 4.50 -12.59
C PRO A 100 12.84 3.97 -12.62
N PHE A 101 13.74 4.56 -11.82
CA PHE A 101 15.11 4.10 -11.67
C PHE A 101 15.31 3.15 -10.49
N MET A 102 14.25 2.81 -9.76
CA MET A 102 14.39 1.92 -8.62
C MET A 102 14.76 0.50 -9.05
N ARG A 103 15.86 0.02 -8.44
CA ARG A 103 16.46 -1.30 -8.61
C ARG A 103 17.20 -1.66 -7.32
N ASN A 104 17.49 -2.94 -7.12
CA ASN A 104 18.25 -3.45 -5.99
C ASN A 104 17.68 -3.06 -4.61
N HIS A 105 16.36 -2.86 -4.55
CA HIS A 105 15.60 -2.51 -3.35
C HIS A 105 14.98 -3.74 -2.67
N ILE A 106 14.50 -3.57 -1.45
CA ILE A 106 13.72 -4.58 -0.73
C ILE A 106 12.25 -4.22 -0.86
N ILE A 107 11.41 -5.20 -1.15
CA ILE A 107 9.95 -5.07 -1.08
C ILE A 107 9.48 -5.75 0.21
N LEU A 108 8.76 -5.02 1.03
CA LEU A 108 8.15 -5.50 2.27
C LEU A 108 6.62 -5.48 2.10
N CYS A 109 6.00 -6.65 2.13
CA CYS A 109 4.57 -6.82 1.91
C CYS A 109 3.85 -7.00 3.25
N GLY A 110 3.07 -5.99 3.62
CA GLY A 110 2.28 -5.93 4.85
C GLY A 110 3.06 -5.39 6.03
N ILE A 111 2.57 -4.31 6.64
CA ILE A 111 3.18 -3.66 7.81
C ILE A 111 2.36 -3.82 9.08
N GLY A 112 2.19 -5.09 9.48
CA GLY A 112 1.75 -5.41 10.83
C GLY A 112 2.89 -5.33 11.85
N ARG A 113 2.70 -5.98 13.00
CA ARG A 113 3.71 -6.13 14.06
C ARG A 113 5.04 -6.67 13.52
N ASN A 114 5.00 -7.74 12.72
CA ASN A 114 6.20 -8.37 12.15
C ASN A 114 6.84 -7.49 11.07
N GLY A 115 6.03 -6.84 10.22
CA GLY A 115 6.51 -5.95 9.18
C GLY A 115 7.27 -4.76 9.75
N LYS A 116 6.77 -4.11 10.82
CA LYS A 116 7.45 -3.00 11.49
C LYS A 116 8.82 -3.42 12.04
N LEU A 117 8.89 -4.55 12.74
CA LEU A 117 10.16 -5.09 13.25
C LEU A 117 11.16 -5.37 12.12
N ILE A 118 10.71 -5.98 11.02
CA ILE A 118 11.57 -6.27 9.87
C ILE A 118 12.06 -4.98 9.20
N HIS A 119 11.20 -3.97 9.08
CA HIS A 119 11.58 -2.65 8.58
C HIS A 119 12.68 -2.01 9.43
N GLU A 120 12.50 -2.00 10.75
CA GLU A 120 13.49 -1.47 11.70
C GLU A 120 14.82 -2.23 11.64
N LEU A 121 14.78 -3.56 11.55
CA LEU A 121 15.97 -4.40 11.42
C LEU A 121 16.73 -4.15 10.11
N VAL A 122 16.02 -4.01 8.99
CA VAL A 122 16.63 -3.67 7.70
C VAL A 122 17.28 -2.28 7.78
N LYS A 123 16.61 -1.33 8.43
CA LYS A 123 17.12 0.04 8.61
C LYS A 123 18.35 0.10 9.52
N ALA A 124 18.36 -0.67 10.62
CA ALA A 124 19.49 -0.77 11.55
C ALA A 124 20.67 -1.60 10.99
N GLY A 125 20.44 -2.34 9.90
CA GLY A 125 21.44 -3.18 9.26
C GLY A 125 22.67 -2.42 8.77
N LYS A 126 23.79 -3.15 8.63
CA LYS A 126 25.11 -2.59 8.25
C LYS A 126 25.14 -1.95 6.84
N ARG A 127 24.17 -2.27 5.96
CA ARG A 127 24.11 -1.74 4.60
C ARG A 127 23.47 -0.35 4.62
N ARG A 128 24.30 0.69 4.72
CA ARG A 128 23.86 2.08 4.53
C ARG A 128 23.23 2.22 3.13
N GLY A 129 21.96 2.65 3.08
CA GLY A 129 21.27 3.02 1.83
C GLY A 129 20.35 1.97 1.22
N ASP A 130 19.99 0.90 1.96
CA ASP A 130 18.94 0.00 1.51
C ASP A 130 17.61 0.75 1.33
N LYS A 131 17.07 0.67 0.12
CA LYS A 131 15.80 1.27 -0.28
C LYS A 131 14.69 0.26 -0.03
N ILE A 132 13.62 0.69 0.63
CA ILE A 132 12.50 -0.18 1.01
C ILE A 132 11.23 0.29 0.31
N VAL A 133 10.56 -0.63 -0.36
CA VAL A 133 9.20 -0.46 -0.87
C VAL A 133 8.27 -1.20 0.04
N LEU A 134 7.33 -0.50 0.62
CA LEU A 134 6.34 -1.06 1.49
C LEU A 134 5.02 -1.15 0.75
N ILE A 135 4.44 -2.34 0.70
CA ILE A 135 3.11 -2.58 0.12
C ILE A 135 2.13 -2.86 1.25
N GLU A 136 1.12 -2.01 1.41
CA GLU A 136 0.09 -2.16 2.43
C GLU A 136 -1.29 -1.83 1.84
N LYS A 137 -2.31 -2.60 2.23
CA LYS A 137 -3.68 -2.43 1.75
C LYS A 137 -4.41 -1.33 2.50
N ASN A 138 -4.13 -1.18 3.79
CA ASN A 138 -4.80 -0.20 4.66
C ASN A 138 -3.87 1.00 4.98
N GLU A 139 -4.17 2.16 4.40
CA GLU A 139 -3.42 3.42 4.63
C GLU A 139 -3.58 3.95 6.06
N ASN A 140 -4.71 3.68 6.73
CA ASN A 140 -4.99 4.18 8.09
C ASN A 140 -4.38 3.28 9.19
N ASN A 141 -3.38 2.49 8.86
CA ASN A 141 -2.64 1.76 9.87
C ASN A 141 -1.78 2.79 10.61
N ALA A 142 -1.90 2.95 11.93
CA ALA A 142 -1.18 3.96 12.72
C ALA A 142 0.36 3.95 12.51
N ILE A 143 0.88 2.87 11.93
CA ILE A 143 2.29 2.67 11.59
C ILE A 143 2.68 3.40 10.28
N SER A 144 1.73 3.77 9.41
CA SER A 144 2.00 4.47 8.15
C SER A 144 2.53 5.88 8.38
N ASP A 145 1.88 6.66 9.25
CA ASP A 145 2.26 8.04 9.57
C ASP A 145 3.67 8.13 10.17
N GLU A 146 4.08 7.17 11.01
CA GLU A 146 5.43 7.13 11.60
C GLU A 146 6.52 6.91 10.54
N LEU A 147 6.20 6.19 9.49
CA LEU A 147 7.15 5.68 8.49
C LEU A 147 7.16 6.49 7.20
N ASP A 148 6.15 7.32 6.96
CA ASP A 148 6.08 8.23 5.82
C ASP A 148 7.15 9.35 5.90
N THR A 149 7.73 9.53 7.09
CA THR A 149 8.83 10.48 7.32
C THR A 149 10.21 9.98 6.86
N ASP A 150 10.35 8.72 6.46
CA ASP A 150 11.65 8.13 6.09
C ASP A 150 11.92 8.20 4.59
N TRP A 151 12.93 9.00 4.20
CA TRP A 151 13.36 9.16 2.80
C TRP A 151 13.83 7.87 2.10
N ARG A 152 14.10 6.79 2.86
CA ARG A 152 14.49 5.48 2.31
C ARG A 152 13.30 4.54 2.09
N THR A 153 12.11 4.94 2.49
CA THR A 153 10.90 4.12 2.41
C THR A 153 9.93 4.71 1.40
N TRP A 154 9.45 3.88 0.48
CA TRP A 154 8.41 4.23 -0.48
C TRP A 154 7.16 3.45 -0.16
N TRP A 155 6.04 4.16 0.01
CA TRP A 155 4.73 3.56 0.23
C TRP A 155 4.02 3.26 -1.07
N LEU A 156 3.52 2.04 -1.19
CA LEU A 156 2.65 1.61 -2.27
C LEU A 156 1.36 1.04 -1.68
N LYS A 157 0.27 1.79 -1.80
CA LYS A 157 -1.05 1.27 -1.45
C LYS A 157 -1.45 0.17 -2.42
N GLY A 158 -1.77 -1.00 -1.89
CA GLY A 158 -2.31 -2.07 -2.71
C GLY A 158 -2.30 -3.43 -2.05
N ASP A 159 -3.01 -4.35 -2.69
CA ASP A 159 -3.01 -5.75 -2.32
C ASP A 159 -1.83 -6.46 -3.00
N PHE A 160 -0.83 -6.88 -2.22
CA PHE A 160 0.38 -7.52 -2.74
C PHE A 160 0.11 -8.91 -3.34
N THR A 161 -1.10 -9.48 -3.20
CA THR A 161 -1.48 -10.71 -3.91
C THR A 161 -1.74 -10.47 -5.39
N LEU A 162 -1.95 -9.21 -5.80
CA LEU A 162 -2.26 -8.82 -7.16
C LEU A 162 -0.98 -8.51 -7.94
N LYS A 163 -0.80 -9.18 -9.09
CA LYS A 163 0.32 -8.97 -10.01
C LYS A 163 0.57 -7.47 -10.36
N PRO A 164 -0.46 -6.66 -10.70
CA PRO A 164 -0.24 -5.24 -11.02
C PRO A 164 0.43 -4.45 -9.89
N ILE A 165 0.15 -4.78 -8.63
CA ILE A 165 0.74 -4.10 -7.46
C ILE A 165 2.22 -4.50 -7.33
N LEU A 166 2.55 -5.78 -7.48
CA LEU A 166 3.94 -6.25 -7.46
C LEU A 166 4.76 -5.70 -8.65
N GLU A 167 4.15 -5.52 -9.81
CA GLU A 167 4.78 -4.87 -10.96
C GLU A 167 5.01 -3.38 -10.73
N LYS A 168 4.04 -2.66 -10.13
CA LYS A 168 4.22 -1.27 -9.66
C LYS A 168 5.35 -1.16 -8.64
N ALA A 169 5.50 -2.15 -7.75
CA ALA A 169 6.62 -2.28 -6.82
C ALA A 169 7.97 -2.66 -7.47
N ARG A 170 7.98 -2.86 -8.79
CA ARG A 170 9.15 -3.24 -9.59
C ARG A 170 9.82 -4.52 -9.12
N VAL A 171 9.03 -5.53 -8.74
CA VAL A 171 9.52 -6.80 -8.17
C VAL A 171 10.61 -7.49 -8.98
N ARG A 172 10.57 -7.40 -10.33
CA ARG A 172 11.60 -7.99 -11.21
C ARG A 172 12.99 -7.35 -11.09
N LYS A 173 13.08 -6.15 -10.50
CA LYS A 173 14.34 -5.41 -10.27
C LYS A 173 14.69 -5.31 -8.79
N ALA A 174 13.85 -5.88 -7.92
CA ALA A 174 14.11 -5.93 -6.49
C ALA A 174 15.19 -6.96 -6.17
N ARG A 175 15.91 -6.72 -5.08
CA ARG A 175 16.88 -7.66 -4.51
C ARG A 175 16.19 -8.73 -3.69
N GLN A 176 15.14 -8.33 -2.97
CA GLN A 176 14.43 -9.20 -2.06
C GLN A 176 12.97 -8.77 -1.94
N ILE A 177 12.08 -9.74 -1.77
CA ILE A 177 10.69 -9.54 -1.38
C ILE A 177 10.40 -10.35 -0.12
N ILE A 178 9.70 -9.74 0.83
CA ILE A 178 9.41 -10.34 2.13
C ILE A 178 7.91 -10.21 2.39
N PHE A 179 7.21 -11.34 2.53
CA PHE A 179 5.79 -11.40 2.90
C PHE A 179 5.66 -11.55 4.41
N THR A 180 5.05 -10.57 5.07
CA THR A 180 5.14 -10.40 6.53
C THR A 180 3.81 -10.15 7.22
N THR A 181 2.68 -10.42 6.56
CA THR A 181 1.38 -10.28 7.23
C THR A 181 1.20 -11.34 8.31
N ASN A 182 0.22 -11.11 9.19
CA ASN A 182 -0.20 -12.08 10.20
C ASN A 182 -1.08 -13.20 9.62
N ASN A 183 -1.40 -13.16 8.32
CA ASN A 183 -2.21 -14.15 7.63
C ASN A 183 -1.29 -15.05 6.78
N ASP A 184 -0.94 -16.22 7.32
CA ASP A 184 -0.03 -17.16 6.65
C ASP A 184 -0.54 -17.59 5.27
N LEU A 185 -1.86 -17.69 5.08
CA LEU A 185 -2.44 -18.06 3.79
C LEU A 185 -2.29 -16.94 2.76
N GLU A 186 -2.41 -15.67 3.15
CA GLU A 186 -2.13 -14.54 2.25
C GLU A 186 -0.66 -14.51 1.83
N ASN A 187 0.26 -14.72 2.77
CA ASN A 187 1.69 -14.79 2.48
C ASN A 187 2.01 -15.93 1.50
N LEU A 188 1.44 -17.13 1.73
CA LEU A 188 1.62 -18.28 0.84
C LEU A 188 1.00 -18.06 -0.54
N ASN A 189 -0.24 -17.55 -0.60
CA ASN A 189 -0.89 -17.24 -1.87
C ASN A 189 -0.09 -16.22 -2.67
N ALA A 190 0.46 -15.20 -2.02
CA ALA A 190 1.30 -14.22 -2.68
C ALA A 190 2.60 -14.83 -3.22
N VAL A 191 3.22 -15.77 -2.52
CA VAL A 191 4.37 -16.54 -3.03
C VAL A 191 4.01 -17.33 -4.29
N VAL A 192 2.88 -18.04 -4.28
CA VAL A 192 2.40 -18.80 -5.44
C VAL A 192 2.18 -17.88 -6.63
N ARG A 193 1.43 -16.78 -6.43
CA ARG A 193 1.18 -15.76 -7.46
C ARG A 193 2.46 -15.15 -7.99
N LEU A 194 3.40 -14.79 -7.12
CA LEU A 194 4.70 -14.24 -7.52
C LEU A 194 5.44 -15.20 -8.46
N LYS A 195 5.45 -16.50 -8.11
CA LYS A 195 6.11 -17.54 -8.91
C LYS A 195 5.40 -17.88 -10.22
N GLU A 196 4.15 -17.45 -10.42
CA GLU A 196 3.47 -17.59 -11.73
C GLU A 196 4.07 -16.68 -12.80
N PHE A 197 4.64 -15.53 -12.44
CA PHE A 197 5.10 -14.53 -13.42
C PHE A 197 6.55 -14.05 -13.24
N VAL A 198 7.21 -14.38 -12.12
CA VAL A 198 8.64 -14.14 -11.95
C VAL A 198 9.43 -15.34 -12.50
N PRO A 199 10.37 -15.13 -13.44
CA PRO A 199 11.19 -16.21 -13.99
C PRO A 199 11.98 -16.94 -12.89
N GLU A 200 12.12 -18.27 -13.03
CA GLU A 200 12.88 -19.10 -12.06
C GLU A 200 14.35 -18.66 -11.93
N LEU A 201 14.95 -18.13 -13.00
CA LEU A 201 16.34 -17.65 -13.02
C LEU A 201 16.53 -16.24 -12.43
N SER A 202 15.51 -15.68 -11.78
CA SER A 202 15.65 -14.36 -11.16
C SER A 202 16.58 -14.40 -9.94
N GLN A 203 17.38 -13.35 -9.72
CA GLN A 203 18.17 -13.18 -8.50
C GLN A 203 17.34 -12.70 -7.29
N LEU A 204 16.01 -12.66 -7.43
CA LEU A 204 15.12 -12.16 -6.40
C LEU A 204 15.09 -13.13 -5.23
N LYS A 205 15.54 -12.67 -4.05
CA LYS A 205 15.39 -13.44 -2.81
C LYS A 205 13.94 -13.34 -2.34
N ILE A 206 13.29 -14.48 -2.13
CA ILE A 206 11.89 -14.52 -1.69
C ILE A 206 11.87 -15.02 -0.25
N SER A 207 11.27 -14.25 0.64
CA SER A 207 11.09 -14.62 2.04
C SER A 207 9.62 -14.60 2.41
N CYS A 208 9.15 -15.64 3.09
CA CYS A 208 7.75 -15.80 3.47
C CYS A 208 7.65 -16.09 4.97
N HIS A 209 6.90 -15.25 5.68
CA HIS A 209 6.60 -15.47 7.08
C HIS A 209 5.44 -16.46 7.22
N ILE A 210 5.64 -17.51 8.02
CA ILE A 210 4.59 -18.47 8.40
C ILE A 210 4.63 -18.67 9.91
N ASN A 211 3.59 -18.24 10.61
CA ASN A 211 3.48 -18.37 12.06
C ASN A 211 3.03 -19.79 12.48
N ASN A 212 2.12 -20.40 11.74
CA ASN A 212 1.58 -21.73 12.02
C ASN A 212 2.61 -22.82 11.71
N LEU A 213 3.08 -23.50 12.75
CA LEU A 213 4.14 -24.51 12.66
C LEU A 213 3.71 -25.75 11.87
N SER A 214 2.47 -26.20 12.04
CA SER A 214 1.92 -27.34 11.31
C SER A 214 1.80 -27.03 9.82
N LEU A 215 1.32 -25.83 9.50
CA LEU A 215 1.26 -25.34 8.11
C LEU A 215 2.66 -25.28 7.49
N MET A 216 3.62 -24.70 8.21
CA MET A 216 5.02 -24.64 7.77
C MET A 216 5.59 -26.04 7.51
N ALA A 217 5.34 -27.01 8.41
CA ALA A 217 5.81 -28.38 8.25
C ALA A 217 5.21 -29.05 7.01
N ASN A 218 3.90 -28.92 6.78
CA ASN A 218 3.21 -29.50 5.63
C ASN A 218 3.70 -28.90 4.31
N PHE A 219 3.84 -27.58 4.22
CA PHE A 219 4.31 -26.92 3.00
C PHE A 219 5.78 -27.21 2.72
N LYS A 220 6.60 -27.41 3.76
CA LYS A 220 8.01 -27.80 3.61
C LYS A 220 8.15 -29.19 2.98
N THR A 221 7.24 -30.12 3.26
CA THR A 221 7.27 -31.48 2.71
C THR A 221 6.56 -31.62 1.36
N THR A 222 5.78 -30.61 0.95
CA THR A 222 5.00 -30.56 -0.30
C THR A 222 5.49 -29.43 -1.20
N LEU A 223 4.88 -28.24 -1.15
CA LEU A 223 5.11 -27.10 -2.05
C LEU A 223 6.60 -26.75 -2.20
N PHE A 224 7.34 -26.64 -1.08
CA PHE A 224 8.74 -26.20 -1.12
C PHE A 224 9.73 -27.29 -1.58
N LYS A 225 9.26 -28.52 -1.86
CA LYS A 225 10.08 -29.53 -2.56
C LYS A 225 10.08 -29.34 -4.07
N GLU A 226 9.04 -28.71 -4.62
CA GLU A 226 8.96 -28.45 -6.04
C GLU A 226 10.08 -27.51 -6.47
N LYS A 227 10.71 -27.80 -7.62
CA LYS A 227 11.84 -27.01 -8.15
C LYS A 227 11.52 -25.51 -8.23
N LYS A 228 10.28 -25.17 -8.58
CA LYS A 228 9.76 -23.81 -8.72
C LYS A 228 9.80 -22.98 -7.42
N PHE A 229 9.70 -23.63 -6.26
CA PHE A 229 9.57 -22.97 -4.95
C PHE A 229 10.78 -23.19 -4.04
N ARG A 230 11.81 -23.92 -4.49
CA ARG A 230 12.95 -24.34 -3.67
C ARG A 230 13.81 -23.18 -3.14
N ASP A 231 13.79 -22.04 -3.82
CA ASP A 231 14.49 -20.80 -3.48
C ASP A 231 13.69 -19.87 -2.54
N VAL A 232 12.48 -20.28 -2.13
CA VAL A 232 11.68 -19.52 -1.17
C VAL A 232 12.14 -19.80 0.25
N HIS A 233 12.60 -18.77 0.94
CA HIS A 233 13.01 -18.84 2.34
C HIS A 233 11.82 -18.63 3.28
N VAL A 234 11.36 -19.70 3.90
CA VAL A 234 10.33 -19.61 4.94
C VAL A 234 10.98 -19.32 6.29
N PHE A 235 10.40 -18.37 7.02
CA PHE A 235 10.85 -18.03 8.37
C PHE A 235 9.68 -17.89 9.35
N ASN A 236 10.00 -18.08 10.62
CA ASN A 236 9.08 -17.99 11.74
C ASN A 236 9.82 -17.32 12.91
N GLY A 237 9.18 -16.33 13.54
CA GLY A 237 9.79 -15.58 14.65
C GLY A 237 10.20 -16.47 15.83
N TYR A 238 9.35 -17.42 16.23
CA TYR A 238 9.66 -18.34 17.34
C TYR A 238 10.90 -19.19 17.05
N ARG A 239 11.10 -19.60 15.79
CA ARG A 239 12.27 -20.41 15.41
C ARG A 239 13.57 -19.62 15.50
N LEU A 240 13.53 -18.34 15.13
CA LEU A 240 14.69 -17.45 15.23
C LEU A 240 15.07 -17.24 16.70
N VAL A 241 14.09 -16.92 17.55
CA VAL A 241 14.32 -16.71 18.99
C VAL A 241 14.79 -18.00 19.67
N ALA A 242 14.17 -19.15 19.37
CA ALA A 242 14.56 -20.44 19.93
C ALA A 242 16.01 -20.80 19.59
N ARG A 243 16.43 -20.59 18.32
CA ARG A 243 17.82 -20.80 17.89
C ARG A 243 18.80 -19.86 18.57
N GLN A 244 18.46 -18.59 18.67
CA GLN A 244 19.33 -17.61 19.35
C GLN A 244 19.47 -17.93 20.84
N LEU A 245 18.36 -18.29 21.50
CA LEU A 245 18.37 -18.69 22.90
C LEU A 245 19.24 -19.94 23.11
N TYR A 246 19.08 -20.95 22.26
CA TYR A 246 19.88 -22.17 22.32
C TYR A 246 21.38 -21.91 22.09
N ALA A 247 21.73 -21.08 21.10
CA ALA A 247 23.12 -20.70 20.85
C ALA A 247 23.75 -19.96 22.05
N ASN A 248 23.04 -18.97 22.59
CA ASN A 248 23.48 -18.25 23.78
C ASN A 248 23.58 -19.16 25.02
N TRP A 249 22.74 -20.20 25.10
CA TRP A 249 22.79 -21.18 26.18
C TRP A 249 24.04 -22.07 26.08
N LEU A 250 24.40 -22.53 24.88
CA LEU A 250 25.63 -23.29 24.62
C LEU A 250 26.89 -22.51 25.01
N GLU A 251 26.96 -21.22 24.70
CA GLU A 251 28.11 -20.37 25.02
C GLU A 251 28.36 -20.24 26.54
N LYS A 252 27.31 -20.39 27.37
CA LYS A 252 27.42 -20.20 28.80
C LYS A 252 27.92 -21.43 29.59
N LYS A 253 28.35 -22.52 28.94
CA LYS A 253 28.86 -23.75 29.61
C LYS A 253 28.00 -24.23 30.80
N HIS A 254 26.68 -24.20 30.68
CA HIS A 254 25.77 -24.73 31.72
C HIS A 254 25.54 -26.25 31.58
N PHE A 255 26.40 -26.95 30.81
CA PHE A 255 26.20 -28.35 30.47
C PHE A 255 27.20 -29.22 31.24
N ASP A 256 26.70 -30.01 32.18
CA ASP A 256 27.45 -31.08 32.86
C ASP A 256 27.86 -32.17 31.84
N GLU A 257 29.04 -32.75 32.05
CA GLU A 257 29.59 -33.87 31.27
C GLU A 257 28.72 -35.13 31.37
N ASN A 258 27.97 -35.28 32.47
CA ASN A 258 27.06 -36.41 32.70
C ASN A 258 25.68 -36.26 32.03
N GLY A 259 25.46 -35.15 31.29
CA GLY A 259 24.19 -34.84 30.65
C GLY A 259 23.33 -33.89 31.49
N ASN A 260 22.37 -33.23 30.82
CA ASN A 260 21.60 -32.14 31.40
C ASN A 260 20.11 -32.39 31.21
N VAL A 261 19.33 -32.23 32.28
CA VAL A 261 17.87 -32.32 32.23
C VAL A 261 17.31 -30.91 32.00
N CYS A 262 16.67 -30.71 30.85
CA CYS A 262 15.97 -29.47 30.52
C CYS A 262 14.47 -29.63 30.74
N VAL A 263 13.89 -28.83 31.64
CA VAL A 263 12.44 -28.78 31.84
C VAL A 263 11.87 -27.55 31.14
N ILE A 264 11.01 -27.75 30.15
CA ILE A 264 10.31 -26.66 29.44
C ILE A 264 8.94 -26.49 30.07
N ILE A 265 8.73 -25.37 30.76
CA ILE A 265 7.43 -25.02 31.34
C ILE A 265 6.61 -24.23 30.30
N GLY A 266 5.54 -24.85 29.80
CA GLY A 266 4.64 -24.29 28.79
C GLY A 266 4.99 -24.74 27.36
N TYR A 267 4.10 -25.55 26.76
CA TYR A 267 4.29 -26.13 25.42
C TYR A 267 3.51 -25.39 24.32
N GLY A 268 3.57 -24.05 24.36
CA GLY A 268 3.01 -23.20 23.31
C GLY A 268 3.86 -23.17 22.03
N GLY A 269 3.59 -22.22 21.13
CA GLY A 269 4.35 -22.07 19.88
C GLY A 269 5.86 -21.87 20.08
N PHE A 270 6.27 -21.11 21.10
CA PHE A 270 7.67 -20.96 21.45
C PHE A 270 8.26 -22.23 22.10
N GLY A 271 7.59 -22.78 23.13
CA GLY A 271 8.10 -23.96 23.85
C GLY A 271 8.28 -25.18 22.96
N SER A 272 7.33 -25.44 22.07
CA SER A 272 7.44 -26.51 21.06
C SER A 272 8.59 -26.28 20.08
N MET A 273 8.84 -25.03 19.68
CA MET A 273 9.96 -24.69 18.79
C MET A 273 11.32 -24.77 19.49
N LEU A 274 11.38 -24.41 20.77
CA LEU A 274 12.57 -24.54 21.62
C LEU A 274 12.91 -26.03 21.80
N TYR A 275 11.93 -26.85 22.17
CA TYR A 275 12.08 -28.31 22.25
C TYR A 275 12.65 -28.88 20.94
N LYS A 276 12.01 -28.53 19.81
CA LYS A 276 12.45 -28.99 18.50
C LYS A 276 13.89 -28.56 18.19
N THR A 277 14.24 -27.31 18.48
CA THR A 277 15.60 -26.79 18.26
C THR A 277 16.63 -27.52 19.12
N ILE A 278 16.33 -27.81 20.38
CA ILE A 278 17.21 -28.59 21.25
C ILE A 278 17.37 -30.00 20.67
N SER A 279 16.26 -30.68 20.37
CA SER A 279 16.28 -32.07 19.87
C SER A 279 17.02 -32.25 18.53
N GLU A 280 16.98 -31.25 17.64
CA GLU A 280 17.68 -31.28 16.35
C GLU A 280 19.19 -31.09 16.48
N ASN A 281 19.68 -30.47 17.56
CA ASN A 281 21.11 -30.16 17.76
C ASN A 281 21.76 -30.96 18.89
N SER A 282 20.98 -31.74 19.64
CA SER A 282 21.46 -32.63 20.71
C SER A 282 21.71 -34.08 20.23
N ALA A 283 21.58 -34.34 18.92
CA ALA A 283 21.88 -35.62 18.27
C ALA A 283 23.28 -35.58 17.64
#